data_AF-A0A2M8EES9-F1
#
_entry.id   AF-A0A2M8EES9-F1
#
_cell.length_a   1.000
_cell.length_b   1.000
_cell.length_c   1.000
_cell.angle_alpha   90.00
_cell.angle_beta   90.00
_cell.angle_gamma   90.00
#
_symmetry.space_group_name_H-M   'P 1'
#
loop_
_entity.id
_entity.type
_entity.pdbx_description
1 polymer ?
#
loop_
_entity_poly.entity_id
_entity_poly.type
_entity_poly.pdbx_seq_one_letter_code
_entity_poly.pdbx_strand_id
1 'polypeptide(L)'
;ARPGVQVVLTDVVYFEVTALADRYADGAEIAQFLAQNQHRIAIKETTIGKLALPNLRLQLEQGQKVQWGEDFGELSISGFVKSARTFNPGSPTLVLLEDDWFEENAYAPPGNVHLVSTSRFLDGLERHGVIPSAQAIKDRILSKRPGFRRDYLLDRRAPKIADGTTWEAGFQAVKPA
;
A
#
# COMPACT_ATOMS: atom_id res chain seq x y z
N ALA A 1 5.10 22.20 13.43
CA ALA A 1 4.27 21.54 12.40
C ALA A 1 4.26 20.05 12.67
N ARG A 2 3.11 19.35 12.58
CA ARG A 2 3.12 17.88 12.64
C ARG A 2 3.95 17.39 11.44
N PRO A 3 4.97 16.53 11.61
CA PRO A 3 5.67 15.96 10.46
C PRO A 3 4.63 15.27 9.57
N GLY A 4 4.60 15.63 8.29
CA GLY A 4 3.63 15.09 7.35
C GLY A 4 3.85 13.60 7.12
N VAL A 5 2.76 12.82 7.05
CA VAL A 5 2.81 11.42 6.63
C VAL A 5 3.11 11.42 5.12
N GLN A 6 4.21 10.80 4.72
CA GLN A 6 4.53 10.59 3.31
C GLN A 6 3.86 9.32 2.82
N VAL A 7 3.09 9.42 1.73
CA VAL A 7 2.57 8.26 1.03
C VAL A 7 3.64 7.76 0.08
N VAL A 8 3.96 6.47 0.13
CA VAL A 8 5.00 5.87 -0.71
C VAL A 8 4.38 4.79 -1.58
N LEU A 9 4.62 4.87 -2.89
CA LEU A 9 4.34 3.80 -3.84
C LEU A 9 5.66 3.25 -4.36
N THR A 10 5.75 1.94 -4.53
CA THR A 10 6.87 1.37 -5.30
C THR A 10 6.65 1.65 -6.78
N ASP A 11 7.74 1.72 -7.54
CA ASP A 11 7.72 1.86 -9.00
C ASP A 11 6.92 0.77 -9.71
N VAL A 12 6.96 -0.47 -9.18
CA VAL A 12 6.17 -1.60 -9.68
C VAL A 12 4.67 -1.35 -9.50
N VAL A 13 4.23 -1.02 -8.28
CA VAL A 13 2.80 -0.76 -8.00
C VAL A 13 2.32 0.47 -8.77
N TYR A 14 3.14 1.53 -8.84
CA TYR A 14 2.84 2.70 -9.66
C TYR A 14 2.64 2.32 -11.13
N PHE A 15 3.54 1.51 -11.70
CA PHE A 15 3.41 1.06 -13.08
C PHE A 15 2.16 0.20 -13.25
N GLU A 16 1.87 -0.73 -12.35
CA GLU A 16 0.69 -1.60 -12.41
C GLU A 16 -0.62 -0.81 -12.50
N VAL A 17 -0.78 0.21 -11.66
CA VAL A 17 -2.03 0.97 -11.60
C VAL A 17 -2.14 2.08 -12.64
N THR A 18 -1.03 2.46 -13.31
CA THR A 18 -1.02 3.56 -14.29
C THR A 18 -0.67 3.17 -15.72
N ALA A 19 -0.10 1.99 -15.96
CA ALA A 19 0.46 1.61 -17.26
C ALA A 19 -0.57 1.57 -18.40
N LEU A 20 -1.84 1.36 -18.07
CA LEU A 20 -2.96 1.27 -19.01
C LEU A 20 -4.00 2.37 -18.76
N ALA A 21 -3.58 3.50 -18.19
CA ALA A 21 -4.45 4.63 -17.88
C ALA A 21 -5.08 5.29 -19.13
N ASP A 22 -4.49 5.11 -20.30
CA ASP A 22 -5.05 5.52 -21.59
C ASP A 22 -6.16 4.59 -22.09
N ARG A 23 -6.26 3.37 -21.54
CA ARG A 23 -7.20 2.32 -21.98
C ARG A 23 -8.35 2.07 -21.00
N TYR A 24 -8.11 2.25 -19.70
CA TYR A 24 -9.10 1.95 -18.66
C TYR A 24 -9.40 3.18 -17.79
N ALA A 25 -10.69 3.42 -17.56
CA ALA A 25 -11.17 4.60 -16.85
C ALA A 25 -10.72 4.65 -15.37
N ASP A 26 -10.61 3.49 -14.72
CA ASP A 26 -10.07 3.37 -13.36
C ASP A 26 -8.58 3.71 -13.31
N GLY A 27 -7.79 3.20 -14.25
CA GLY A 27 -6.37 3.57 -14.41
C GLY A 27 -6.20 5.07 -14.66
N ALA A 28 -7.06 5.68 -15.47
CA ALA A 28 -7.08 7.13 -15.71
C ALA A 28 -7.37 7.91 -14.42
N GLU A 29 -8.37 7.49 -13.66
CA GLU A 29 -8.75 8.11 -12.38
C GLU A 29 -7.62 8.01 -11.34
N ILE A 30 -6.96 6.85 -11.25
CA ILE A 30 -5.81 6.65 -10.37
C ILE A 30 -4.64 7.54 -10.80
N ALA A 31 -4.28 7.54 -12.09
CA ALA A 31 -3.20 8.38 -12.61
C ALA A 31 -3.45 9.87 -12.34
N GLN A 32 -4.69 10.32 -12.53
CA GLN A 32 -5.09 11.69 -12.22
C GLN A 32 -4.98 12.00 -10.73
N PHE A 33 -5.45 11.10 -9.85
CA PHE A 33 -5.33 11.26 -8.40
C PHE A 33 -3.86 11.37 -7.96
N LEU A 34 -2.99 10.51 -8.51
CA LEU A 34 -1.56 10.52 -8.22
C LEU A 34 -0.91 11.83 -8.67
N ALA A 35 -1.24 12.32 -9.88
CA ALA A 35 -0.72 13.58 -10.40
C ALA A 35 -1.14 14.79 -9.55
N GLN A 36 -2.41 14.85 -9.13
CA GLN A 36 -2.93 15.93 -8.26
C GLN A 36 -2.28 15.94 -6.87
N ASN A 37 -1.86 14.78 -6.38
CA ASN A 37 -1.29 14.60 -5.05
C ASN A 37 0.22 14.36 -5.05
N GLN A 38 0.92 14.64 -6.16
CA GLN A 38 2.36 14.38 -6.31
C GLN A 38 3.25 14.98 -5.20
N HIS A 39 2.81 16.07 -4.57
CA HIS A 39 3.51 16.72 -3.46
C HIS A 39 3.48 15.91 -2.14
N ARG A 40 2.60 14.90 -2.04
CA ARG A 40 2.46 14.00 -0.87
C ARG A 40 2.88 12.56 -1.16
N ILE A 41 3.10 12.24 -2.43
CA ILE A 41 3.34 10.88 -2.92
C ILE A 41 4.78 10.77 -3.41
N ALA A 42 5.53 9.85 -2.83
CA ALA A 42 6.86 9.49 -3.29
C ALA A 42 6.80 8.14 -4.03
N ILE A 43 7.21 8.14 -5.29
CA ILE A 43 7.43 6.90 -6.05
C ILE A 43 8.87 6.46 -5.79
N LYS A 44 9.05 5.22 -5.34
CA LYS A 44 10.35 4.65 -4.97
C LYS A 44 10.73 3.51 -5.90
N GLU A 45 11.88 3.67 -6.52
CA GLU A 45 12.49 2.64 -7.36
C GLU A 45 12.87 1.41 -6.52
N THR A 46 12.57 0.22 -7.02
CA THR A 46 12.84 -1.04 -6.33
C THR A 46 13.73 -1.96 -7.18
N THR A 47 14.43 -2.91 -6.55
CA THR A 47 15.22 -3.92 -7.28
C THR A 47 14.35 -4.71 -8.25
N ILE A 48 13.11 -5.04 -7.86
CA ILE A 48 12.16 -5.73 -8.74
C ILE A 48 11.78 -4.84 -9.91
N GLY A 49 11.51 -3.56 -9.65
CA GLY A 49 11.20 -2.61 -10.71
C GLY A 49 12.33 -2.48 -11.73
N LYS A 50 13.59 -2.41 -11.28
CA LYS A 50 14.77 -2.40 -12.17
C LYS A 50 14.86 -3.60 -13.09
N LEU A 51 14.49 -4.78 -12.59
CA LEU A 51 14.60 -6.03 -13.33
C LEU A 51 13.39 -6.27 -14.24
N ALA A 52 12.18 -5.96 -13.78
CA ALA A 52 10.94 -6.30 -14.45
C ALA A 52 10.44 -5.20 -15.41
N LEU A 53 10.44 -3.93 -14.97
CA LEU A 53 9.77 -2.85 -15.71
C LEU A 53 10.31 -2.62 -17.13
N PRO A 54 11.62 -2.73 -17.43
CA PRO A 54 12.10 -2.55 -18.80
C PRO A 54 11.45 -3.52 -19.79
N ASN A 55 11.30 -4.79 -19.42
CA ASN A 55 10.66 -5.80 -20.27
C ASN A 55 9.15 -5.57 -20.36
N LEU A 56 8.47 -5.24 -19.25
CA LEU A 56 7.03 -4.99 -19.26
C LEU A 56 6.66 -3.76 -20.10
N ARG A 57 7.48 -2.72 -20.08
CA ARG A 57 7.32 -1.53 -20.95
C ARG A 57 7.49 -1.89 -22.42
N LEU A 58 8.52 -2.67 -22.77
CA LEU A 58 8.74 -3.13 -24.13
C LEU A 58 7.54 -3.95 -24.66
N GLN A 59 6.97 -4.82 -23.82
CA GLN A 59 5.76 -5.58 -24.16
C GLN A 59 4.59 -4.64 -24.49
N LEU A 60 4.35 -3.60 -23.69
CA LEU A 60 3.29 -2.62 -23.94
C LEU A 60 3.50 -1.85 -25.24
N GLU A 61 4.73 -1.37 -25.49
CA GLU A 61 5.11 -0.63 -26.69
C GLU A 61 4.90 -1.47 -27.96
N GLN A 62 5.15 -2.78 -27.86
CA GLN A 62 4.92 -3.74 -28.95
C GLN A 62 3.45 -4.19 -29.08
N GLY A 63 2.54 -3.65 -28.26
CA GLY A 63 1.13 -4.06 -28.22
C GLY A 63 0.92 -5.48 -27.70
N GLN A 64 1.91 -6.07 -27.04
CA GLN A 64 1.80 -7.40 -26.44
C GLN A 64 1.02 -7.33 -25.12
N LYS A 65 0.43 -8.48 -24.75
CA LYS A 65 -0.17 -8.63 -23.43
C LYS A 65 0.93 -8.66 -22.38
N VAL A 66 0.88 -7.74 -21.43
CA VAL A 66 1.82 -7.69 -20.30
C VAL A 66 1.71 -8.96 -19.48
N GLN A 67 2.82 -9.65 -19.29
CA GLN A 67 2.92 -10.80 -18.43
C GLN A 67 3.51 -10.38 -17.09
N TRP A 68 2.62 -10.05 -16.16
CA TRP A 68 3.01 -9.79 -14.78
C TRP A 68 3.50 -11.09 -14.14
N GLY A 69 4.65 -11.02 -13.46
CA GLY A 69 5.00 -12.09 -12.55
C GLY A 69 4.07 -12.06 -11.33
N GLU A 70 3.85 -13.23 -10.76
CA GLU A 70 3.07 -13.39 -9.54
C GLU A 70 3.68 -12.53 -8.41
N ASP A 71 2.82 -11.81 -7.70
CA ASP A 71 3.13 -11.02 -6.51
C ASP A 71 4.22 -9.93 -6.68
N PHE A 72 4.43 -9.43 -7.90
CA PHE A 72 5.45 -8.40 -8.15
C PHE A 72 5.23 -7.13 -7.31
N GLY A 73 3.97 -6.73 -7.12
CA GLY A 73 3.61 -5.60 -6.27
C GLY A 73 4.05 -5.85 -4.82
N GLU A 74 3.63 -6.97 -4.25
CA GLU A 74 3.86 -7.37 -2.87
C GLU A 74 5.35 -7.57 -2.58
N LEU A 75 6.05 -8.26 -3.48
CA LEU A 75 7.50 -8.45 -3.41
C LEU A 75 8.24 -7.11 -3.47
N SER A 76 7.77 -6.15 -4.28
CA SER A 76 8.41 -4.84 -4.41
C SER A 76 8.27 -4.03 -3.11
N ILE A 77 7.09 -4.07 -2.49
CA ILE A 77 6.81 -3.42 -1.21
C ILE A 77 7.63 -4.09 -0.10
N SER A 78 7.65 -5.42 -0.03
CA SER A 78 8.42 -6.18 0.96
C SER A 78 9.93 -5.89 0.85
N GLY A 79 10.46 -5.88 -0.38
CA GLY A 79 11.86 -5.53 -0.66
C GLY A 79 12.18 -4.09 -0.26
N PHE A 80 11.30 -3.14 -0.58
CA PHE A 80 11.45 -1.74 -0.19
C PHE A 80 11.43 -1.54 1.33
N VAL A 81 10.47 -2.15 2.02
CA VAL A 81 10.36 -2.06 3.49
C VAL A 81 11.59 -2.64 4.19
N LYS A 82 12.18 -3.71 3.64
CA LYS A 82 13.45 -4.27 4.15
C LYS A 82 14.63 -3.34 3.89
N SER A 83 14.74 -2.76 2.68
CA SER A 83 15.89 -1.91 2.30
C SER A 83 15.85 -0.50 2.89
N ALA A 84 14.66 0.07 3.11
CA ALA A 84 14.48 1.37 3.74
C ALA A 84 14.97 1.41 5.20
N ARG A 85 15.27 0.25 5.80
CA ARG A 85 15.81 0.11 7.16
C ARG A 85 17.31 -0.09 7.10
N THR A 86 18.06 1.00 6.90
CA THR A 86 19.53 0.96 6.96
C THR A 86 20.04 0.60 8.36
N PHE A 87 19.29 0.94 9.42
CA PHE A 87 19.56 0.60 10.83
C PHE A 87 18.24 0.38 11.61
N ASN A 88 18.26 -0.42 12.68
CA ASN A 88 17.12 -0.52 13.61
C ASN A 88 17.01 0.80 14.43
N PRO A 89 15.78 1.31 14.71
CA PRO A 89 14.48 0.78 14.30
C PRO A 89 14.05 1.16 12.87
N GLY A 90 14.71 2.11 12.20
CA GLY A 90 14.31 2.66 10.91
C GLY A 90 13.13 3.64 11.03
N SER A 91 12.63 4.18 9.92
CA SER A 91 11.41 5.02 9.94
C SER A 91 10.17 4.16 10.27
N PRO A 92 9.25 4.66 11.12
CA PRO A 92 7.91 4.07 11.28
C PRO A 92 7.21 3.92 9.92
N THR A 93 6.86 2.70 9.54
CA THR A 93 6.15 2.42 8.30
C THR A 93 4.82 1.72 8.55
N LEU A 94 3.75 2.25 7.97
CA LEU A 94 2.47 1.55 7.83
C LEU A 94 2.40 0.98 6.42
N VAL A 95 2.14 -0.31 6.28
CA VAL A 95 1.91 -0.98 5.00
C VAL A 95 0.42 -1.25 4.86
N LEU A 96 -0.17 -0.70 3.80
CA LEU A 96 -1.54 -0.98 3.39
C LEU A 96 -1.53 -2.20 2.46
N LEU A 97 -2.31 -3.21 2.82
CA LEU A 97 -2.32 -4.51 2.16
C LEU A 97 -3.70 -4.82 1.61
N GLU A 98 -3.75 -5.57 0.50
CA GLU A 98 -5.03 -6.04 -0.02
C GLU A 98 -5.41 -7.43 0.53
N ASP A 99 -4.43 -8.31 0.70
CA ASP A 99 -4.61 -9.70 1.08
C ASP A 99 -3.63 -10.15 2.19
N ASP A 100 -3.61 -11.46 2.42
CA ASP A 100 -2.77 -12.15 3.38
C ASP A 100 -1.38 -12.50 2.86
N TRP A 101 -0.99 -12.07 1.66
CA TRP A 101 0.32 -12.39 1.10
C TRP A 101 1.46 -12.04 2.08
N PHE A 102 1.37 -10.86 2.72
CA PHE A 102 2.35 -10.44 3.72
C PHE A 102 2.29 -11.25 5.01
N GLU A 103 1.12 -11.77 5.41
CA GLU A 103 1.02 -12.62 6.58
C GLU A 103 1.63 -14.00 6.33
N GLU A 104 1.41 -14.55 5.14
CA GLU A 104 1.90 -15.86 4.72
C GLU A 104 3.40 -15.85 4.39
N ASN A 105 3.88 -14.77 3.75
CA ASN A 105 5.23 -14.71 3.18
C ASN A 105 6.21 -13.83 3.96
N ALA A 106 5.75 -12.90 4.80
CA ALA A 106 6.65 -12.12 5.65
C ALA A 106 6.88 -12.83 6.99
N TYR A 107 7.78 -13.82 7.00
CA TYR A 107 8.16 -14.61 8.19
C TYR A 107 8.59 -13.75 9.41
N ALA A 108 8.97 -12.50 9.19
CA ALA A 108 8.99 -11.45 10.20
C ALA A 108 9.00 -10.08 9.51
N PRO A 109 7.88 -9.33 9.44
CA PRO A 109 7.97 -7.92 9.10
C PRO A 109 8.92 -7.25 10.11
N PRO A 110 9.78 -6.31 9.66
CA PRO A 110 10.69 -5.66 10.56
C PRO A 110 9.96 -5.00 11.73
N GLY A 111 10.57 -4.95 12.92
CA GLY A 111 9.88 -4.55 14.16
C GLY A 111 9.16 -3.19 14.09
N ASN A 112 9.55 -2.26 13.21
CA ASN A 112 8.96 -0.92 13.14
C ASN A 112 7.86 -0.78 12.06
N VAL A 113 7.27 -1.90 11.63
CA VAL A 113 6.31 -1.97 10.53
C VAL A 113 4.94 -2.39 11.03
N HIS A 114 3.94 -1.52 10.84
CA HIS A 114 2.54 -1.81 11.10
C HIS A 114 1.88 -2.30 9.81
N LEU A 115 1.14 -3.41 9.88
CA LEU A 115 0.39 -3.92 8.74
C LEU A 115 -1.10 -3.63 8.93
N VAL A 116 -1.74 -3.08 7.91
CA VAL A 116 -3.18 -2.83 7.91
C VAL A 116 -3.77 -3.27 6.58
N SER A 117 -4.85 -4.06 6.64
CA SER A 117 -5.62 -4.40 5.44
C SER A 117 -6.40 -3.19 4.93
N THR A 118 -6.69 -3.17 3.64
CA THR A 118 -7.54 -2.15 3.00
C THR A 118 -8.90 -2.08 3.68
N SER A 119 -9.51 -3.23 3.97
CA SER A 119 -10.80 -3.30 4.66
C SER A 119 -10.75 -2.68 6.06
N ARG A 120 -9.68 -2.93 6.84
CA ARG A 120 -9.50 -2.33 8.16
C ARG A 120 -9.20 -0.84 8.10
N PHE A 121 -8.42 -0.41 7.11
CA PHE A 121 -8.10 1.00 6.92
C PHE A 121 -9.36 1.83 6.65
N LEU A 122 -10.27 1.32 5.81
CA LEU A 122 -11.58 1.94 5.57
C LEU A 122 -12.41 2.07 6.86
N ASP A 123 -12.46 1.01 7.70
CA ASP A 123 -13.15 1.08 9.00
C ASP A 123 -12.54 2.16 9.91
N GLY A 124 -11.23 2.33 9.85
CA GLY A 124 -10.52 3.40 10.53
C GLY A 124 -10.96 4.78 10.06
N LEU A 125 -11.02 5.01 8.74
CA LEU A 125 -11.46 6.27 8.16
C LEU A 125 -12.90 6.63 8.56
N GLU A 126 -13.80 5.65 8.59
CA GLU A 126 -15.19 5.85 9.05
C GLU A 126 -15.24 6.27 10.53
N ARG A 127 -14.51 5.56 11.40
CA ARG A 127 -14.45 5.88 12.83
C ARG A 127 -13.91 7.29 13.12
N HIS A 128 -13.07 7.82 12.24
CA HIS A 128 -12.55 9.19 12.35
C HIS A 128 -13.39 10.23 11.58
N GLY A 129 -14.52 9.83 11.01
CA GLY A 129 -15.41 10.74 10.27
C GLY A 129 -14.83 11.24 8.94
N VAL A 130 -13.82 10.58 8.39
CA VAL A 130 -13.23 10.93 7.08
C VAL A 130 -14.12 10.47 5.94
N ILE A 131 -14.77 9.31 6.11
CA ILE A 131 -15.75 8.78 5.17
C ILE A 131 -17.06 8.48 5.92
N PRO A 132 -18.22 8.56 5.25
CA PRO A 132 -19.51 8.33 5.89
C PRO A 132 -19.81 6.84 6.16
N SER A 133 -19.26 5.92 5.36
CA SER A 133 -19.45 4.48 5.55
C SER A 133 -18.34 3.67 4.89
N ALA A 134 -17.59 2.89 5.68
CA ALA A 134 -16.62 1.94 5.15
C ALA A 134 -17.32 0.81 4.40
N GLN A 135 -18.46 0.33 4.92
CA GLN A 135 -19.24 -0.75 4.32
C GLN A 135 -19.69 -0.41 2.90
N ALA A 136 -20.23 0.80 2.68
CA ALA A 136 -20.66 1.23 1.35
C ALA A 136 -19.51 1.26 0.33
N ILE A 137 -18.29 1.62 0.77
CA ILE A 137 -17.11 1.59 -0.09
C ILE A 137 -16.69 0.15 -0.38
N LYS A 138 -16.64 -0.72 0.65
CA LYS A 138 -16.32 -2.15 0.49
C LYS A 138 -17.26 -2.85 -0.49
N ASP A 139 -18.57 -2.57 -0.41
CA ASP A 139 -19.57 -3.14 -1.32
C ASP A 139 -19.36 -2.66 -2.76
N ARG A 140 -19.01 -1.39 -2.95
CA ARG A 140 -18.66 -0.84 -4.28
C ARG A 140 -17.41 -1.49 -4.84
N ILE A 141 -16.37 -1.72 -4.03
CA ILE A 141 -15.15 -2.42 -4.48
C ILE A 141 -15.52 -3.85 -4.89
N LEU A 142 -16.25 -4.59 -4.05
CA LEU A 142 -16.63 -5.97 -4.31
C LEU A 142 -17.45 -6.12 -5.60
N SER A 143 -18.31 -5.14 -5.92
CA SER A 143 -19.09 -5.13 -7.16
C SER A 143 -18.24 -5.07 -8.43
N LYS A 144 -17.02 -4.52 -8.34
CA LYS A 144 -16.06 -4.41 -9.45
C LYS A 144 -14.96 -5.46 -9.39
N ARG A 145 -14.60 -5.91 -8.18
CA ARG A 145 -13.55 -6.88 -7.91
C ARG A 145 -14.08 -7.96 -6.96
N PRO A 146 -14.65 -9.06 -7.50
CA PRO A 146 -15.20 -10.14 -6.68
C PRO A 146 -14.18 -10.82 -5.74
N GLY A 147 -12.88 -10.73 -6.06
CA GLY A 147 -11.80 -11.25 -5.22
C GLY A 147 -11.42 -10.35 -4.02
N PHE A 148 -12.01 -9.16 -3.89
CA PHE A 148 -11.73 -8.26 -2.76
C PHE A 148 -12.17 -8.87 -1.43
N ARG A 149 -11.25 -8.94 -0.46
CA ARG A 149 -11.50 -9.54 0.86
C ARG A 149 -12.06 -8.54 1.86
N ARG A 150 -13.37 -8.28 1.79
CA ARG A 150 -14.06 -7.34 2.71
C ARG A 150 -13.92 -7.73 4.19
N ASP A 151 -13.84 -9.03 4.48
CA ASP A 151 -13.83 -9.61 5.83
C ASP A 151 -12.40 -9.84 6.34
N TYR A 152 -11.38 -9.55 5.53
CA TYR A 152 -9.99 -9.57 5.95
C TYR A 152 -9.66 -8.28 6.71
N LEU A 153 -9.71 -8.34 8.04
CA LEU A 153 -9.63 -7.17 8.93
C LEU A 153 -8.31 -7.10 9.70
N LEU A 154 -7.18 -7.26 8.98
CA LEU A 154 -5.85 -7.18 9.58
C LEU A 154 -5.54 -5.78 10.13
N ASP A 155 -5.06 -5.75 11.37
CA ASP A 155 -4.52 -4.59 12.09
C ASP A 155 -3.36 -5.05 12.98
N ARG A 156 -2.21 -5.36 12.36
CA ARG A 156 -1.05 -5.93 13.08
C ARG A 156 -0.09 -4.82 13.48
N ARG A 157 -0.03 -4.57 14.78
CA ARG A 157 0.89 -3.61 15.38
C ARG A 157 2.35 -3.98 15.11
N ALA A 158 3.16 -2.96 14.85
CA ALA A 158 4.60 -3.04 14.83
C ALA A 158 5.13 -3.62 16.16
N PRO A 159 5.92 -4.72 16.15
CA PRO A 159 6.55 -5.25 17.36
C PRO A 159 7.41 -4.20 18.08
N LYS A 160 7.35 -4.16 19.41
CA LYS A 160 8.18 -3.22 20.18
C LYS A 160 9.66 -3.53 19.98
N ILE A 161 10.44 -2.55 19.54
CA ILE A 161 11.90 -2.65 19.42
C ILE A 161 12.52 -2.25 20.76
N ALA A 162 13.60 -2.93 21.19
CA ALA A 162 14.22 -2.78 22.51
C ALA A 162 14.57 -1.32 22.88
N ASP A 163 14.94 -0.50 21.90
CA ASP A 163 15.31 0.92 22.09
C ASP A 163 14.09 1.86 22.13
N GLY A 164 12.87 1.32 22.17
CA GLY A 164 11.63 2.07 22.17
C GLY A 164 11.24 2.54 20.78
N THR A 165 10.04 2.15 20.35
CA THR A 165 9.38 2.80 19.21
C THR A 165 8.44 3.88 19.76
N THR A 166 8.29 4.99 19.04
CA THR A 166 7.31 6.04 19.35
C THR A 166 5.94 5.76 18.71
N TRP A 167 5.68 4.50 18.31
CA TRP A 167 4.42 4.11 17.72
C TRP A 167 3.30 4.15 18.76
N GLU A 168 2.36 5.06 18.57
CA GLU A 168 1.05 5.03 19.20
C GLU A 168 0.02 4.49 18.21
N ALA A 169 -0.93 3.69 18.69
CA ALA A 169 -2.01 3.19 17.85
C ALA A 169 -2.93 4.36 17.46
N GLY A 170 -2.91 4.76 16.18
CA GLY A 170 -3.67 5.91 15.67
C GLY A 170 -5.21 5.81 15.80
N PHE A 171 -5.74 4.62 16.11
CA PHE A 171 -7.18 4.37 16.27
C PHE A 171 -7.61 4.16 17.73
N GLN A 172 -6.83 4.58 18.72
CA GLN A 172 -7.34 4.61 20.10
C GLN A 172 -8.30 5.78 20.28
N ALA A 173 -9.49 5.47 20.81
CA ALA A 173 -10.54 6.43 21.07
C ALA A 173 -9.99 7.64 21.81
N VAL A 174 -10.21 8.83 21.26
CA VAL A 174 -10.17 10.05 22.06
C VAL A 174 -11.31 9.88 23.06
N LYS A 175 -10.99 9.63 24.34
CA LYS A 175 -11.97 9.75 25.40
C LYS A 175 -12.54 11.16 25.32
N PRO A 176 -13.87 11.34 25.26
CA PRO A 176 -14.45 12.67 25.42
C PRO A 176 -13.96 13.25 26.75
N ALA A 177 -13.58 14.52 26.74
CA ALA A 177 -13.27 15.29 27.94
C ALA A 177 -14.52 15.42 28.84
#